data_AF-T2M3N4-F1
#
_entry.id   AF-T2M3N4-F1
#
_cell.length_a   1.000
_cell.length_b   1.000
_cell.length_c   1.000
_cell.angle_alpha   90.00
_cell.angle_beta   90.00
_cell.angle_gamma   90.00
#
_symmetry.space_group_name_H-M   'P 1'
#
loop_
_entity.id
_entity.type
_entity.pdbx_description
1 polymer ?
#
loop_
_entity_poly.entity_id
_entity_poly.type
_entity_poly.pdbx_seq_one_letter_code
_entity_poly.pdbx_strand_id
1 'polypeptide(L)'
;VVNYFPSISAAVDKSPEKYIWRIAIGLHSFQRYLIAFAYYHFYQDSLLVAASFFRSLVKFAVAVNLLEITSLILLTYVSSTDNYEFHKWSFIGFILFSFMFMVTTSYLFLKLGRIKQSKKNYFSLRQKMIFLTLKLMFFFLTMYFFVRHNKNCEPGIYSLFALCEYAVVTLNILFHGTALIDFRGVYIEIPINGIQCSTSKHAQNI
;
A
#
# COMPACT_ATOMS: atom_id res chain seq x y z
N VAL A 1 24.03 -2.07 23.34
CA VAL A 1 22.98 -1.32 24.06
C VAL A 1 21.77 -2.23 24.23
N VAL A 2 21.11 -2.25 25.39
CA VAL A 2 19.95 -3.11 25.65
C VAL A 2 18.75 -2.67 24.81
N ASN A 3 18.15 -3.62 24.09
CA ASN A 3 16.93 -3.44 23.27
C ASN A 3 15.97 -4.60 23.56
N TYR A 4 14.66 -4.32 23.56
CA TYR A 4 13.64 -5.29 23.97
C TYR A 4 13.11 -6.13 22.81
N PHE A 5 13.07 -5.56 21.61
CA PHE A 5 12.64 -6.24 20.39
C PHE A 5 13.32 -5.62 19.15
N PRO A 6 13.50 -6.43 18.08
CA PRO A 6 14.17 -6.00 16.85
C PRO A 6 13.25 -5.17 15.94
N SER A 7 13.86 -4.46 14.99
CA SER A 7 13.19 -3.94 13.79
C SER A 7 12.70 -5.07 12.90
N ILE A 8 11.79 -4.79 11.96
CA ILE A 8 11.29 -5.77 10.99
C ILE A 8 12.46 -6.40 10.23
N SER A 9 13.35 -5.55 9.71
CA SER A 9 14.50 -5.99 8.92
C SER A 9 15.42 -6.92 9.71
N ALA A 10 15.61 -6.68 11.01
CA ALA A 10 16.39 -7.57 11.87
C ALA A 10 15.62 -8.83 12.29
N ALA A 11 14.30 -8.75 12.43
CA ALA A 11 13.44 -9.88 12.79
C ALA A 11 13.37 -10.94 11.68
N VAL A 12 13.45 -10.53 10.41
CA VAL A 12 13.27 -11.40 9.25
C VAL A 12 14.57 -11.80 8.54
N ASP A 13 15.72 -11.47 9.13
CA ASP A 13 17.03 -11.80 8.54
C ASP A 13 17.49 -13.24 8.85
N LYS A 14 16.99 -13.83 9.95
CA LYS A 14 17.40 -15.17 10.41
C LYS A 14 16.44 -16.26 9.96
N SER A 15 16.93 -17.49 9.90
CA SER A 15 16.11 -18.67 9.63
C SER A 15 15.55 -19.23 10.95
N PRO A 16 14.27 -19.65 10.99
CA PRO A 16 13.34 -19.85 9.87
C PRO A 16 12.51 -18.62 9.46
N GLU A 17 12.55 -17.52 10.22
CA GLU A 17 11.68 -16.34 10.08
C GLU A 17 11.76 -15.73 8.68
N LYS A 18 12.96 -15.70 8.08
CA LYS A 18 13.23 -15.24 6.72
C LYS A 18 12.39 -15.95 5.67
N TYR A 19 12.22 -17.26 5.78
CA TYR A 19 11.46 -18.04 4.80
C TYR A 19 9.96 -17.84 4.97
N ILE A 20 9.48 -17.81 6.22
CA ILE A 20 8.07 -17.53 6.54
C ILE A 20 7.70 -16.15 5.98
N TRP A 21 8.54 -15.14 6.23
CA TRP A 21 8.35 -13.79 5.74
C TRP A 21 8.32 -13.71 4.21
N ARG A 22 9.28 -14.35 3.52
CA ARG A 22 9.34 -14.37 2.04
C ARG A 22 8.11 -14.99 1.40
N ILE A 23 7.62 -16.12 1.94
CA ILE A 23 6.41 -16.78 1.45
C ILE A 23 5.19 -15.88 1.67
N ALA A 24 5.05 -15.31 2.87
CA ALA A 24 3.93 -14.42 3.20
C ALA A 24 3.89 -13.20 2.28
N ILE A 25 5.03 -12.51 2.09
CA ILE A 25 5.13 -11.35 1.20
C ILE A 25 4.89 -11.74 -0.27
N GLY A 26 5.43 -12.88 -0.72
CA GLY A 26 5.21 -13.37 -2.08
C GLY A 26 3.72 -13.58 -2.38
N LEU A 27 3.01 -14.29 -1.49
CA LEU A 27 1.58 -14.56 -1.64
C LEU A 27 0.73 -13.29 -1.59
N HIS A 28 1.00 -12.40 -0.62
CA HIS A 28 0.29 -11.14 -0.51
C HIS A 28 0.58 -10.19 -1.68
N SER A 29 1.79 -10.19 -2.22
CA SER A 29 2.15 -9.31 -3.35
C SER A 29 1.37 -9.66 -4.60
N PHE A 30 1.19 -10.96 -4.89
CA PHE A 30 0.34 -11.41 -6.01
C PHE A 30 -1.09 -10.85 -5.89
N GLN A 31 -1.71 -10.97 -4.71
CA GLN A 31 -3.05 -10.42 -4.46
C GLN A 31 -3.07 -8.89 -4.65
N ARG A 32 -2.04 -8.18 -4.19
CA ARG A 32 -1.94 -6.71 -4.33
C ARG A 32 -1.79 -6.27 -5.79
N TYR A 33 -1.06 -7.02 -6.62
CA TYR A 33 -0.99 -6.76 -8.06
C TYR A 33 -2.38 -6.86 -8.70
N LEU A 34 -3.16 -7.90 -8.39
CA LEU A 34 -4.54 -8.04 -8.88
C LEU A 34 -5.43 -6.87 -8.45
N ILE A 35 -5.34 -6.45 -7.19
CA ILE A 35 -6.11 -5.30 -6.67
C ILE A 35 -5.70 -4.00 -7.38
N ALA A 36 -4.42 -3.82 -7.72
CA ALA A 36 -3.97 -2.65 -8.50
C ALA A 36 -4.65 -2.58 -9.87
N PHE A 37 -4.78 -3.72 -10.57
CA PHE A 37 -5.50 -3.81 -11.83
C PHE A 37 -7.01 -3.59 -11.63
N ALA A 38 -7.61 -4.13 -10.57
CA ALA A 38 -9.02 -3.89 -10.25
C ALA A 38 -9.33 -2.40 -10.05
N TYR A 39 -8.44 -1.66 -9.35
CA TYR A 39 -8.55 -0.21 -9.22
C TYR A 39 -8.44 0.52 -10.55
N TYR A 40 -7.57 0.08 -11.45
CA TYR A 40 -7.46 0.68 -12.79
C TYR A 40 -8.82 0.66 -13.51
N HIS A 41 -9.45 -0.52 -13.59
CA HIS A 41 -10.77 -0.69 -14.23
C HIS A 41 -11.87 0.09 -13.50
N PHE A 42 -11.91 0.00 -12.17
CA PHE A 42 -12.87 0.75 -11.35
C PHE A 42 -12.86 2.26 -11.63
N TYR A 43 -11.69 2.85 -11.86
CA TYR A 43 -11.60 4.26 -12.23
C TYR A 43 -11.92 4.52 -13.69
N GLN A 44 -11.56 3.64 -14.64
CA GLN A 44 -11.92 3.79 -16.06
C GLN A 44 -13.44 3.86 -16.26
N ASP A 45 -14.21 3.09 -15.49
CA ASP A 45 -15.68 3.07 -15.54
C ASP A 45 -16.32 4.32 -14.92
N SER A 46 -15.52 5.26 -14.41
CA SER A 46 -16.01 6.49 -13.78
C SER A 46 -15.92 7.70 -14.73
N LEU A 47 -16.93 8.58 -14.66
CA LEU A 47 -16.97 9.84 -15.43
C LEU A 47 -15.76 10.77 -15.17
N LEU A 48 -14.98 10.53 -14.11
CA LEU A 48 -13.75 11.27 -13.82
C LEU A 48 -12.72 11.18 -14.96
N VAL A 49 -12.66 10.04 -15.64
CA VAL A 49 -11.63 9.75 -16.65
C VAL A 49 -11.94 10.40 -18.01
N ALA A 50 -13.07 11.11 -18.13
CA ALA A 50 -13.38 11.96 -19.27
C ALA A 50 -12.33 13.07 -19.46
N ALA A 51 -11.76 13.59 -18.37
CA ALA A 51 -10.66 14.55 -18.44
C ALA A 51 -9.30 13.85 -18.48
N SER A 52 -8.43 14.29 -19.39
CA SER A 52 -7.11 13.69 -19.63
C SER A 52 -6.22 13.65 -18.39
N PHE A 53 -6.29 14.69 -17.55
CA PHE A 53 -5.56 14.76 -16.29
C PHE A 53 -5.87 13.59 -15.35
N PHE A 54 -7.16 13.28 -15.14
CA PHE A 54 -7.56 12.17 -14.26
C PHE A 54 -7.19 10.81 -14.83
N ARG A 55 -7.24 10.65 -16.16
CA ARG A 55 -6.76 9.44 -16.83
C ARG A 55 -5.26 9.20 -16.55
N SER A 56 -4.45 10.24 -16.68
CA SER A 56 -3.02 10.17 -16.36
C SER A 56 -2.79 9.92 -14.88
N LEU A 57 -3.58 10.53 -14.00
CA LEU A 57 -3.47 10.34 -12.56
C LEU A 57 -3.81 8.91 -12.11
N VAL A 58 -4.81 8.27 -12.74
CA VAL A 58 -5.14 6.85 -12.51
C VAL A 58 -4.00 5.95 -12.96
N LYS A 59 -3.43 6.18 -14.15
CA LYS A 59 -2.26 5.43 -14.64
C LYS A 59 -1.07 5.60 -13.69
N PHE A 60 -0.83 6.84 -13.23
CA PHE A 60 0.20 7.14 -12.25
C PHE A 60 -0.02 6.39 -10.94
N ALA A 61 -1.25 6.40 -10.39
CA ALA A 61 -1.61 5.69 -9.16
C ALA A 61 -1.30 4.19 -9.28
N VAL A 62 -1.66 3.56 -10.39
CA VAL A 62 -1.36 2.15 -10.66
C VAL A 62 0.15 1.95 -10.73
N ALA A 63 0.87 2.76 -11.52
CA ALA A 63 2.32 2.66 -11.66
C ALA A 63 3.04 2.76 -10.31
N VAL A 64 2.70 3.73 -9.45
CA VAL A 64 3.32 3.86 -8.13
C VAL A 64 2.94 2.71 -7.19
N ASN A 65 1.75 2.13 -7.31
CA ASN A 65 1.40 0.92 -6.54
C ASN A 65 2.23 -0.29 -7.00
N LEU A 66 2.42 -0.47 -8.31
CA LEU A 66 3.27 -1.54 -8.85
C LEU A 66 4.71 -1.37 -8.38
N LEU A 67 5.23 -0.13 -8.39
CA LEU A 67 6.57 0.18 -7.90
C LEU A 67 6.69 -0.06 -6.39
N GLU A 68 5.68 0.31 -5.59
CA GLU A 68 5.62 0.02 -4.16
C GLU A 68 5.73 -1.49 -3.88
N ILE A 69 4.90 -2.30 -4.56
CA ILE A 69 4.90 -3.77 -4.38
C ILE A 69 6.25 -4.35 -4.82
N THR A 70 6.80 -3.87 -5.93
CA THR A 70 8.10 -4.33 -6.44
C THR A 70 9.22 -3.99 -5.45
N SER A 71 9.24 -2.78 -4.90
CA SER A 71 10.20 -2.39 -3.86
C SER A 71 10.05 -3.24 -2.59
N LEU A 72 8.83 -3.61 -2.19
CA LEU A 72 8.59 -4.49 -1.04
C LEU A 72 9.13 -5.91 -1.27
N ILE A 73 8.95 -6.45 -2.49
CA ILE A 73 9.53 -7.74 -2.89
C ILE A 73 11.05 -7.63 -2.84
N LEU A 74 11.65 -6.63 -3.48
CA LEU A 74 13.10 -6.44 -3.49
C LEU A 74 13.66 -6.33 -2.06
N LEU A 75 13.00 -5.55 -1.19
CA LEU A 75 13.36 -5.40 0.22
C LEU A 75 13.33 -6.74 0.98
N THR A 76 12.42 -7.64 0.59
CA THR A 76 12.23 -8.96 1.23
C THR A 76 13.21 -10.02 0.74
N TYR A 77 13.56 -9.98 -0.54
CA TYR A 77 14.43 -10.98 -1.15
C TYR A 77 15.91 -10.61 -1.08
N VAL A 78 16.25 -9.33 -1.13
CA VAL A 78 17.63 -8.85 -0.96
C VAL A 78 17.85 -8.49 0.52
N SER A 79 18.57 -9.35 1.25
CA SER A 79 18.86 -9.07 2.65
C SER A 79 19.85 -7.91 2.78
N SER A 80 19.78 -7.20 3.90
CA SER A 80 20.75 -6.18 4.28
C SER A 80 22.16 -6.75 4.46
N THR A 81 22.27 -8.03 4.81
CA THR A 81 23.53 -8.79 4.90
C THR A 81 24.09 -9.18 3.53
N ASP A 82 23.23 -9.38 2.53
CA ASP A 82 23.62 -9.74 1.16
C ASP A 82 24.08 -8.50 0.37
N ASN A 83 23.27 -7.44 0.39
CA ASN A 83 23.59 -6.16 -0.25
C ASN A 83 22.88 -5.01 0.46
N TYR A 84 23.58 -4.39 1.40
CA TYR A 84 23.05 -3.29 2.20
C TYR A 84 22.55 -2.10 1.38
N GLU A 85 23.31 -1.69 0.35
CA GLU A 85 22.94 -0.52 -0.46
C GLU A 85 21.64 -0.78 -1.22
N PHE A 86 21.53 -1.94 -1.88
CA PHE A 86 20.33 -2.29 -2.62
C PHE A 86 19.10 -2.48 -1.69
N HIS A 87 19.30 -3.09 -0.52
CA HIS A 87 18.27 -3.20 0.51
C HIS A 87 17.78 -1.82 0.98
N LYS A 88 18.70 -0.90 1.26
CA LYS A 88 18.41 0.49 1.65
C LYS A 88 17.60 1.23 0.57
N TRP A 89 18.01 1.14 -0.69
CA TRP A 89 17.29 1.75 -1.80
C TRP A 89 15.89 1.14 -1.99
N SER A 90 15.76 -0.17 -1.80
CA SER A 90 14.47 -0.87 -1.83
C SER A 90 13.54 -0.40 -0.70
N PHE A 91 14.07 -0.20 0.51
CA PHE A 91 13.31 0.36 1.64
C PHE A 91 12.82 1.79 1.34
N ILE A 92 13.72 2.65 0.85
CA ILE A 92 13.37 4.04 0.46
C ILE A 92 12.29 4.03 -0.63
N GLY A 93 12.46 3.20 -1.65
CA GLY A 93 11.48 3.02 -2.73
C GLY A 93 10.11 2.59 -2.20
N PHE A 94 10.07 1.58 -1.33
CA PHE A 94 8.82 1.11 -0.71
C PHE A 94 8.10 2.24 0.02
N ILE A 95 8.80 3.01 0.85
CA ILE A 95 8.20 4.13 1.58
C ILE A 95 7.72 5.23 0.62
N LEU A 96 8.56 5.66 -0.31
CA LEU A 96 8.28 6.75 -1.24
C LEU A 96 7.07 6.43 -2.12
N PHE A 97 7.11 5.30 -2.83
CA PHE A 97 6.04 4.89 -3.73
C PHE A 97 4.74 4.63 -2.98
N SER A 98 4.82 4.10 -1.75
CA SER A 98 3.65 3.95 -0.89
C SER A 98 3.01 5.29 -0.52
N PHE A 99 3.80 6.31 -0.14
CA PHE A 99 3.23 7.64 0.12
C PHE A 99 2.61 8.25 -1.14
N MET A 100 3.28 8.17 -2.29
CA MET A 100 2.75 8.66 -3.56
C MET A 100 1.45 7.97 -3.94
N PHE A 101 1.37 6.65 -3.77
CA PHE A 101 0.16 5.87 -3.98
C PHE A 101 -0.97 6.30 -3.05
N MET A 102 -0.69 6.43 -1.75
CA MET A 102 -1.69 6.80 -0.74
C MET A 102 -2.27 8.19 -0.99
N VAL A 103 -1.42 9.18 -1.31
CA VAL A 103 -1.83 10.55 -1.65
C VAL A 103 -2.68 10.56 -2.91
N THR A 104 -2.20 9.92 -3.98
CA THR A 104 -2.88 9.90 -5.27
C THR A 104 -4.25 9.23 -5.18
N THR A 105 -4.32 8.06 -4.52
CA THR A 105 -5.57 7.31 -4.34
C THR A 105 -6.56 8.08 -3.47
N SER A 106 -6.09 8.71 -2.38
CA SER A 106 -6.95 9.53 -1.52
C SER A 106 -7.52 10.74 -2.29
N TYR A 107 -6.72 11.38 -3.12
CA TYR A 107 -7.17 12.47 -3.99
C TYR A 107 -8.20 12.00 -5.03
N LEU A 108 -7.96 10.86 -5.70
CA LEU A 108 -8.92 10.27 -6.63
C LEU A 108 -10.25 9.96 -5.93
N PHE A 109 -10.23 9.38 -4.72
CA PHE A 109 -11.43 9.11 -3.93
C PHE A 109 -12.15 10.37 -3.47
N LEU A 110 -11.42 11.44 -3.10
CA LEU A 110 -12.01 12.73 -2.79
C LEU A 110 -12.81 13.28 -3.97
N LYS A 111 -12.25 13.20 -5.19
CA LYS A 111 -12.93 13.66 -6.40
C LYS A 111 -14.10 12.76 -6.79
N LEU A 112 -13.96 11.45 -6.64
CA LEU A 112 -15.05 10.50 -6.89
C LEU A 112 -16.22 10.68 -5.90
N GLY A 113 -15.91 10.95 -4.63
CA GLY A 113 -16.90 11.22 -3.59
C GLY A 113 -17.74 12.47 -3.88
N ARG A 114 -17.14 13.51 -4.47
CA ARG A 114 -17.87 14.71 -4.90
C ARG A 114 -18.86 14.43 -6.03
N ILE A 115 -18.59 13.45 -6.89
CA ILE A 115 -19.45 13.09 -8.02
C ILE A 115 -20.54 12.09 -7.60
N LYS A 116 -20.15 10.95 -7.00
CA LYS A 116 -21.07 9.83 -6.72
C LYS A 116 -21.81 9.94 -5.38
N GLN A 117 -21.47 10.91 -4.51
CA GLN A 117 -22.06 11.21 -3.19
C GLN A 117 -22.50 9.98 -2.37
N SER A 118 -21.71 8.90 -2.38
CA SER A 118 -22.04 7.66 -1.67
C SER A 118 -21.47 7.66 -0.25
N LYS A 119 -22.30 7.25 0.74
CA LYS A 119 -21.88 7.07 2.14
C LYS A 119 -20.66 6.13 2.27
N LYS A 120 -20.61 5.09 1.44
CA LYS A 120 -19.50 4.12 1.36
C LYS A 120 -18.18 4.81 0.97
N ASN A 121 -18.22 5.68 -0.04
CA ASN A 121 -17.05 6.41 -0.52
C ASN A 121 -16.52 7.38 0.53
N TYR A 122 -17.41 8.06 1.26
CA TYR A 122 -17.01 8.98 2.33
C TYR A 122 -16.33 8.24 3.49
N PHE A 123 -16.88 7.09 3.91
CA PHE A 123 -16.27 6.26 4.95
C PHE A 123 -14.87 5.77 4.55
N SER A 124 -14.74 5.23 3.34
CA SER A 124 -13.43 4.79 2.82
C SER A 124 -12.43 5.93 2.74
N LEU A 125 -12.83 7.09 2.21
CA LEU A 125 -11.99 8.28 2.14
C LEU A 125 -11.51 8.73 3.51
N ARG A 126 -12.39 8.75 4.52
CA ARG A 126 -12.03 9.11 5.89
C ARG A 126 -10.95 8.18 6.45
N GLN A 127 -11.10 6.86 6.27
CA GLN A 127 -10.09 5.89 6.71
C GLN A 127 -8.75 6.10 5.98
N LYS A 128 -8.77 6.27 4.65
CA LYS A 128 -7.58 6.55 3.85
C LYS A 128 -6.82 7.79 4.35
N MET A 129 -7.53 8.88 4.66
CA MET A 129 -6.92 10.10 5.20
C MET A 129 -6.35 9.90 6.62
N ILE A 130 -7.05 9.18 7.49
CA ILE A 130 -6.55 8.86 8.84
C ILE A 130 -5.26 8.04 8.74
N PHE A 131 -5.24 6.97 7.95
CA PHE A 131 -4.06 6.13 7.80
C PHE A 131 -2.88 6.87 7.16
N LEU A 132 -3.13 7.73 6.17
CA LEU A 132 -2.09 8.57 5.57
C LEU A 132 -1.47 9.54 6.60
N THR A 133 -2.29 10.25 7.36
CA THR A 133 -1.82 11.21 8.36
C THR A 133 -1.04 10.52 9.48
N LEU A 134 -1.56 9.41 10.00
CA LEU A 134 -0.87 8.63 11.03
C LEU A 134 0.45 8.07 10.52
N LYS A 135 0.48 7.54 9.28
CA LYS A 135 1.70 6.97 8.69
C LYS A 135 2.77 8.05 8.56
N LEU A 136 2.39 9.25 8.15
CA LEU A 136 3.30 10.40 8.05
C LEU A 136 3.89 10.77 9.43
N MET A 137 3.05 10.84 10.47
CA MET A 137 3.52 11.07 11.84
C MET A 137 4.53 10.00 12.30
N PHE A 138 4.19 8.71 12.17
CA PHE A 138 5.08 7.63 12.58
C PHE A 138 6.35 7.55 11.75
N PHE A 139 6.31 7.94 10.47
CA PHE A 139 7.50 8.00 9.64
C PHE A 139 8.51 9.04 10.17
N PHE A 140 8.07 10.25 10.50
CA PHE A 140 8.94 11.25 11.10
C PHE A 140 9.47 10.82 12.48
N LEU A 141 8.63 10.15 13.29
CA LEU A 141 9.05 9.62 14.58
C LEU A 141 10.10 8.50 14.44
N THR A 142 9.95 7.64 13.43
CA THR A 142 10.94 6.61 13.07
C THR A 142 12.29 7.26 12.75
N MET A 143 12.30 8.30 11.91
CA MET A 143 13.53 9.03 11.57
C MET A 143 14.18 9.69 12.79
N TYR A 144 13.36 10.30 13.66
CA TYR A 144 13.84 10.89 14.92
C TYR A 144 14.53 9.85 15.80
N PHE A 145 13.89 8.72 16.09
CA PHE A 145 14.46 7.68 16.94
C PHE A 145 15.68 7.00 16.31
N PHE A 146 15.69 6.81 14.99
CA PHE A 146 16.85 6.28 14.29
C PHE A 146 18.08 7.18 14.45
N VAL A 147 17.93 8.49 14.21
CA VAL A 147 19.02 9.46 14.39
C VAL A 147 19.47 9.53 15.85
N ARG A 148 18.53 9.56 16.80
CA ARG A 148 18.84 9.60 18.24
C ARG A 148 19.60 8.35 18.68
N HIS A 149 19.18 7.16 18.23
CA HIS A 149 19.86 5.91 18.55
C HIS A 149 21.30 5.92 18.07
N ASN A 150 21.53 6.31 16.80
CA ASN A 150 22.85 6.32 16.20
C ASN A 150 23.79 7.39 16.81
N LYS A 151 23.25 8.51 17.32
CA LYS A 151 24.05 9.55 17.97
C LYS A 151 24.38 9.24 19.44
N ASN A 152 23.39 8.79 20.21
CA ASN A 152 23.51 8.74 21.67
C ASN A 152 23.64 7.31 22.24
N CYS A 153 23.40 6.25 21.45
CA CYS A 153 23.47 4.85 21.89
C CYS A 153 22.67 4.55 23.18
N GLU A 154 21.53 5.21 23.36
CA GLU A 154 20.69 5.09 24.56
C GLU A 154 19.90 3.76 24.59
N PRO A 155 19.79 3.08 25.75
CA PRO A 155 18.96 1.89 25.94
C PRO A 155 17.49 2.11 25.55
N GLY A 156 16.90 1.15 24.86
CA GLY A 156 15.48 1.16 24.48
C GLY A 156 15.10 2.06 23.31
N ILE A 157 15.93 3.03 22.90
CA ILE A 157 15.60 3.92 21.77
C ILE A 157 15.47 3.16 20.44
N TYR A 158 16.28 2.11 20.24
CA TYR A 158 16.14 1.27 19.03
C TYR A 158 14.80 0.52 19.02
N SER A 159 14.30 0.11 20.18
CA SER A 159 12.98 -0.52 20.28
C SER A 159 11.85 0.47 20.00
N LEU A 160 11.98 1.75 20.39
CA LEU A 160 11.03 2.79 19.97
C LEU A 160 11.07 3.04 18.46
N PHE A 161 12.26 3.03 17.85
CA PHE A 161 12.42 3.05 16.39
C PHE A 161 11.68 1.86 15.75
N ALA A 162 11.93 0.64 16.23
CA ALA A 162 11.28 -0.57 15.72
C ALA A 162 9.75 -0.51 15.88
N LEU A 163 9.24 -0.01 17.01
CA LEU A 163 7.80 0.17 17.23
C LEU A 163 7.16 1.10 16.19
N CYS A 164 7.84 2.21 15.88
CA CYS A 164 7.36 3.15 14.88
C CYS A 164 7.43 2.56 13.47
N GLU A 165 8.47 1.78 13.17
CA GLU A 165 8.59 1.03 11.91
C GLU A 165 7.41 0.05 11.74
N TYR A 166 7.09 -0.75 12.77
CA TYR A 166 5.90 -1.62 12.77
C TYR A 166 4.60 -0.83 12.53
N ALA A 167 4.45 0.34 13.16
CA ALA A 167 3.28 1.19 12.95
C ALA A 167 3.19 1.70 11.50
N VAL A 168 4.30 2.17 10.90
CA VAL A 168 4.34 2.62 9.49
C VAL A 168 3.91 1.52 8.54
N VAL A 169 4.41 0.29 8.73
CA VAL A 169 4.05 -0.87 7.88
C VAL A 169 2.60 -1.29 8.11
N THR A 170 2.15 -1.32 9.36
CA THR A 170 0.75 -1.64 9.70
C THR A 170 -0.22 -0.65 9.04
N LEU A 171 0.09 0.64 9.09
CA LEU A 171 -0.74 1.68 8.46
C LEU A 171 -0.75 1.57 6.92
N ASN A 172 0.35 1.11 6.31
CA ASN A 172 0.36 0.76 4.89
C ASN A 172 -0.60 -0.40 4.59
N ILE A 173 -0.55 -1.48 5.40
CA ILE A 173 -1.44 -2.64 5.25
C ILE A 173 -2.90 -2.21 5.42
N LEU A 174 -3.22 -1.44 6.45
CA LEU A 174 -4.58 -0.93 6.71
C LEU A 174 -5.09 -0.04 5.57
N PHE A 175 -4.22 0.80 4.99
CA PHE A 175 -4.58 1.61 3.83
C PHE A 175 -4.94 0.74 2.63
N HIS A 176 -4.12 -0.26 2.29
CA HIS A 176 -4.45 -1.21 1.21
C HIS A 176 -5.70 -2.04 1.55
N GLY A 177 -5.92 -2.36 2.83
CA GLY A 177 -7.13 -3.03 3.33
C GLY A 177 -8.42 -2.26 3.11
N THR A 178 -8.38 -0.94 2.90
CA THR A 178 -9.56 -0.17 2.49
C THR A 178 -10.15 -0.63 1.16
N ALA A 179 -9.40 -1.38 0.34
CA ALA A 179 -9.92 -2.04 -0.87
C ALA A 179 -11.10 -2.98 -0.57
N LEU A 180 -11.11 -3.63 0.60
CA LEU A 180 -12.24 -4.48 1.03
C LEU A 180 -13.52 -3.68 1.19
N ILE A 181 -13.40 -2.42 1.63
CA ILE A 181 -14.53 -1.50 1.70
C ILE A 181 -14.87 -1.06 0.28
N ASP A 182 -13.90 -0.61 -0.52
CA ASP A 182 -14.11 -0.06 -1.85
C ASP A 182 -14.81 -1.04 -2.80
N PHE A 183 -14.38 -2.30 -2.82
CA PHE A 183 -14.93 -3.35 -3.68
C PHE A 183 -16.05 -4.16 -3.03
N ARG A 184 -16.53 -3.79 -1.83
CA ARG A 184 -17.65 -4.49 -1.20
C ARG A 184 -18.88 -4.52 -2.13
N GLY A 185 -19.29 -5.71 -2.56
CA GLY A 185 -20.40 -5.92 -3.50
C GLY A 185 -20.03 -5.85 -4.98
N VAL A 186 -18.74 -5.84 -5.34
CA VAL A 186 -18.24 -5.97 -6.71
C VAL A 186 -17.76 -7.41 -6.92
N TYR A 187 -18.25 -8.08 -7.96
CA TYR A 187 -17.84 -9.44 -8.32
C TYR A 187 -16.84 -9.37 -9.48
N ILE A 188 -15.78 -10.17 -9.40
CA ILE A 188 -14.82 -10.34 -10.49
C ILE A 188 -15.32 -11.51 -11.33
N GLU A 189 -15.87 -11.23 -12.50
CA GLU A 189 -16.17 -12.25 -13.50
C GLU A 189 -14.87 -12.59 -14.23
N ILE A 190 -14.38 -13.82 -14.10
CA ILE A 190 -13.26 -14.33 -14.89
C ILE A 190 -13.89 -15.00 -16.12
N PRO A 191 -13.85 -14.39 -17.32
CA PRO A 191 -14.35 -15.05 -18.52
C PRO A 191 -13.41 -16.23 -18.84
N ILE A 192 -13.90 -17.45 -18.59
CA ILE A 192 -13.12 -18.68 -18.77
C ILE A 192 -12.91 -19.00 -20.26
N ASN A 193 -13.70 -18.41 -21.16
CA ASN A 193 -13.61 -18.67 -22.59
C ASN A 193 -13.54 -17.36 -23.36
N GLY A 194 -12.68 -17.33 -24.38
CA GLY A 194 -12.77 -16.28 -25.40
C GLY A 194 -14.18 -16.18 -25.97
N ILE A 195 -14.52 -14.96 -26.38
CA ILE A 195 -15.66 -14.55 -27.23
C ILE A 195 -16.96 -14.12 -26.50
N GLN A 196 -17.33 -12.89 -26.87
CA GLN A 196 -18.64 -12.21 -26.93
C GLN A 196 -19.06 -11.28 -25.78
N CYS A 197 -19.16 -10.00 -26.16
CA CYS A 197 -19.69 -8.89 -25.38
C CYS A 197 -21.22 -8.88 -25.55
N SER A 198 -21.97 -9.24 -24.51
CA SER A 198 -23.41 -8.98 -24.42
C SER A 198 -23.64 -7.90 -23.36
N THR A 199 -24.27 -6.80 -23.77
CA THR A 199 -24.70 -5.74 -22.85
C THR A 199 -26.06 -6.12 -22.25
N SER A 200 -26.07 -6.56 -20.99
CA SER A 200 -27.31 -6.64 -20.21
C SER A 200 -27.74 -5.22 -19.81
N LYS A 201 -28.67 -4.66 -20.58
CA LYS A 201 -29.51 -3.54 -20.13
C LYS A 201 -30.45 -4.10 -19.07
N HIS A 202 -30.23 -3.73 -17.82
CA HIS A 202 -31.24 -3.97 -16.79
C HIS A 202 -32.42 -3.03 -17.04
N ALA A 203 -33.45 -3.53 -17.73
CA ALA A 203 -34.76 -2.93 -17.78
C ALA A 203 -35.42 -3.11 -16.41
N GLN A 204 -35.58 -2.02 -15.66
CA GLN A 204 -36.55 -1.93 -14.58
C GLN A 204 -37.86 -1.41 -15.20
N ASN A 205 -38.77 -2.34 -15.48
CA ASN A 205 -40.20 -2.10 -15.60
C ASN A 205 -40.88 -3.20 -14.80
N ILE A 206 -41.41 -2.84 -13.63
CA ILE A 206 -42.71 -3.18 -13.01
C ILE A 206 -42.65 -2.56 -11.60
#